data_AF-A0A4S4KN44-F1
#
_entry.id   AF-A0A4S4KN44-F1
#
_cell.length_a   1.000
_cell.length_b   1.000
_cell.length_c   1.000
_cell.angle_alpha   90.00
_cell.angle_beta   90.00
_cell.angle_gamma   90.00
#
_symmetry.space_group_name_H-M   'P 1'
#
loop_
_entity.id
_entity.type
_entity.pdbx_description
1 polymer ?
#
loop_
_entity_poly.entity_id
_entity_poly.type
_entity_poly.pdbx_seq_one_letter_code
_entity_poly.pdbx_strand_id
1 'polypeptide(L)'
;MGFCFFNNVAVAVRVVQQLTPIKRILILDWDVHHGNGTQRAFYDDPSVLYISLHRYDNGEYYPNGPFGSMLSCGEGPGLGYSVNIPWPEKGMGDADYLHAFQSIVMPIAMEFAPELVIISAGFDAADGDDLGECHVSPTGYAHMTHMLSGLAGGKLVVALEGGYSLEAISASSLAVAKVILGEAPPVLEPMVATEIATETVWQVAMQQSKFWKSVTPKACEPRDDIEEISFSIPELLKAHRQEYLFRTHDMLQIPFVKPELDELYSSQVTCTQDIMTNQILVVFVHEFGNLRAELDSALTCNLQLEHSYLVDFSKQLIGWVKKAGYALLDVNLFPKLSLVPKPRNKDAKNKDARDYASDVMIYLWDNYISLTEARQVVLIGHGPGCQNLMDLLNQRNEPKPILLITKSFPSICDFITQMIAAKSGTLVNGAS
;
A
#
# COMPACT_ATOMS: atom_id res chain seq x y z
N MET A 1 4.32 1.83 -27.60
CA MET A 1 3.45 1.68 -28.79
C MET A 1 3.63 0.24 -29.25
N GLY A 2 2.65 -0.62 -28.93
CA GLY A 2 2.72 -2.06 -29.18
C GLY A 2 1.72 -2.41 -30.27
N PHE A 3 2.22 -2.87 -31.42
CA PHE A 3 1.50 -3.42 -32.59
C PHE A 3 0.31 -2.64 -33.20
N CYS A 4 -0.10 -1.50 -32.64
CA CYS A 4 -1.21 -0.65 -33.11
C CYS A 4 -0.69 0.50 -34.00
N PHE A 5 -1.27 0.66 -35.19
CA PHE A 5 -0.97 1.81 -36.08
C PHE A 5 -1.86 3.03 -35.80
N PHE A 6 -3.16 2.79 -35.66
CA PHE A 6 -4.13 3.77 -35.16
C PHE A 6 -4.77 3.24 -33.89
N ASN A 7 -5.23 4.14 -33.01
CA ASN A 7 -6.05 3.76 -31.88
C ASN A 7 -7.51 3.64 -32.35
N ASN A 8 -7.90 2.43 -32.75
CA ASN A 8 -9.21 2.15 -33.35
C ASN A 8 -10.36 2.56 -32.41
N VAL A 9 -10.26 2.20 -31.14
CA VAL A 9 -11.27 2.52 -30.12
C VAL A 9 -11.39 4.02 -29.92
N ALA A 10 -10.28 4.76 -29.77
CA ALA A 10 -10.34 6.20 -29.61
C ALA A 10 -10.94 6.92 -30.84
N VAL A 11 -10.61 6.45 -32.05
CA VAL A 11 -11.23 6.95 -33.28
C VAL A 11 -12.73 6.68 -33.29
N ALA A 12 -13.15 5.45 -32.95
CA ALA A 12 -14.57 5.08 -32.90
C ALA A 12 -15.37 5.96 -31.92
N VAL A 13 -14.82 6.19 -30.72
CA VAL A 13 -15.41 7.07 -29.68
C VAL A 13 -15.64 8.47 -30.24
N ARG A 14 -14.62 9.08 -30.86
CA ARG A 14 -14.75 10.44 -31.42
C ARG A 14 -15.73 10.49 -32.58
N VAL A 15 -15.75 9.49 -33.45
CA VAL A 15 -16.70 9.39 -34.56
C VAL A 15 -18.13 9.27 -34.04
N VAL A 16 -18.38 8.42 -33.04
CA VAL A 16 -19.71 8.28 -32.41
C VAL A 16 -20.16 9.61 -31.80
N GLN A 17 -19.27 10.27 -31.05
CA GLN A 17 -19.59 11.58 -30.45
C GLN A 17 -19.89 12.65 -31.50
N GLN A 18 -19.24 12.62 -32.66
CA GLN A 18 -19.46 13.60 -33.74
C GLN A 18 -20.74 13.33 -34.54
N LEU A 19 -21.01 12.07 -34.87
CA LEU A 19 -22.05 11.69 -35.83
C LEU A 19 -23.38 11.29 -35.17
N THR A 20 -23.41 11.11 -33.86
CA THR A 20 -24.58 10.63 -33.12
C THR A 20 -24.88 11.50 -31.89
N PRO A 21 -26.06 11.38 -31.27
CA PRO A 21 -26.35 12.08 -30.01
C PRO A 21 -25.65 11.46 -28.78
N ILE A 22 -24.98 10.32 -28.91
CA ILE A 22 -24.26 9.66 -27.80
C ILE A 22 -23.04 10.50 -27.42
N LYS A 23 -22.94 10.93 -26.16
CA LYS A 23 -21.85 11.76 -25.65
C LYS A 23 -21.07 11.08 -24.54
N ARG A 24 -21.73 10.37 -23.62
CA ARG A 24 -21.08 9.68 -22.50
C ARG A 24 -20.71 8.26 -22.91
N ILE A 25 -19.42 7.98 -23.07
CA ILE A 25 -18.94 6.68 -23.54
C ILE A 25 -18.01 6.07 -22.49
N LEU A 26 -18.29 4.82 -22.11
CA LEU A 26 -17.36 4.02 -21.30
C LEU A 26 -16.49 3.21 -22.25
N ILE A 27 -15.17 3.33 -22.10
CA ILE A 27 -14.19 2.42 -22.66
C ILE A 27 -13.70 1.54 -21.51
N LEU A 28 -13.96 0.24 -21.60
CA LEU A 28 -13.34 -0.75 -20.75
C LEU A 28 -12.20 -1.42 -21.52
N ASP A 29 -11.02 -1.42 -20.95
CA ASP A 29 -9.84 -2.10 -21.48
C ASP A 29 -9.43 -3.24 -20.55
N TRP A 30 -9.58 -4.49 -21.02
CA TRP A 30 -9.15 -5.68 -20.28
C TRP A 30 -7.96 -6.37 -20.94
N ASP A 31 -7.37 -5.77 -21.97
CA ASP A 31 -6.07 -6.21 -22.50
C ASP A 31 -5.05 -6.17 -21.36
N VAL A 32 -4.14 -7.14 -21.30
CA VAL A 32 -3.19 -7.23 -20.19
C VAL A 32 -2.23 -6.04 -20.18
N HIS A 33 -2.08 -5.33 -21.30
CA HIS A 33 -1.27 -4.13 -21.41
C HIS A 33 -2.09 -2.86 -21.17
N HIS A 34 -1.47 -1.88 -20.52
CA HIS A 34 -2.09 -0.56 -20.39
C HIS A 34 -2.27 0.12 -21.76
N GLY A 35 -3.51 0.42 -22.12
CA GLY A 35 -3.89 1.24 -23.27
C GLY A 35 -3.52 2.73 -23.14
N ASN A 36 -2.23 3.03 -22.95
CA ASN A 36 -1.70 4.39 -22.71
C ASN A 36 -2.09 5.41 -23.78
N GLY A 37 -2.27 4.98 -25.03
CA GLY A 37 -2.76 5.80 -26.13
C GLY A 37 -4.22 6.20 -25.93
N THR A 38 -5.07 5.26 -25.49
CA THR A 38 -6.50 5.50 -25.24
C THR A 38 -6.68 6.42 -24.04
N GLN A 39 -6.01 6.11 -22.92
CA GLN A 39 -6.02 6.98 -21.74
C GLN A 39 -5.60 8.41 -22.09
N ARG A 40 -4.52 8.58 -22.87
CA ARG A 40 -4.04 9.92 -23.24
C ARG A 40 -4.96 10.67 -24.20
N ALA A 41 -5.71 9.98 -25.04
CA ALA A 41 -6.65 10.61 -25.98
C ALA A 41 -7.86 11.27 -25.29
N PHE A 42 -8.14 10.87 -24.04
CA PHE A 42 -9.31 11.31 -23.27
C PHE A 42 -8.96 11.78 -21.85
N TYR A 43 -7.67 12.03 -21.57
CA TYR A 43 -7.19 12.28 -20.19
C TYR A 43 -7.81 13.53 -19.55
N ASP A 44 -8.20 14.50 -20.36
CA ASP A 44 -8.83 15.76 -19.97
C ASP A 44 -10.34 15.82 -20.30
N ASP A 45 -10.94 14.71 -20.75
CA ASP A 45 -12.30 14.67 -21.29
C ASP A 45 -13.30 13.92 -20.38
N PRO A 46 -14.18 14.62 -19.65
CA PRO A 46 -15.16 13.98 -18.76
C PRO A 46 -16.30 13.27 -19.49
N SER A 47 -16.42 13.41 -20.81
CA SER A 47 -17.44 12.71 -21.59
C SER A 47 -17.03 11.26 -21.89
N VAL A 48 -15.78 10.89 -21.64
CA VAL A 48 -15.26 9.54 -21.88
C VAL A 48 -14.65 9.01 -20.59
N LEU A 49 -15.24 7.94 -20.06
CA LEU A 49 -14.68 7.21 -18.93
C LEU A 49 -13.81 6.08 -19.48
N TYR A 50 -12.52 6.09 -19.15
CA TYR A 50 -11.59 5.02 -19.49
C TYR A 50 -11.27 4.21 -18.23
N ILE A 51 -11.54 2.91 -18.26
CA ILE A 51 -11.20 1.97 -17.19
C ILE A 51 -10.29 0.89 -17.78
N SER A 52 -9.14 0.63 -17.16
CA SER A 52 -8.19 -0.39 -17.62
C SER A 52 -7.75 -1.31 -16.48
N LEU A 53 -7.81 -2.63 -16.72
CA LEU A 53 -7.24 -3.67 -15.86
C LEU A 53 -6.04 -4.26 -16.59
N HIS A 54 -4.83 -4.06 -16.07
CA HIS A 54 -3.61 -4.41 -16.78
C HIS A 54 -2.51 -4.85 -15.83
N ARG A 55 -1.59 -5.67 -16.32
CA ARG A 55 -0.35 -6.00 -15.62
C ARG A 55 0.56 -4.78 -15.60
N TYR A 56 1.07 -4.44 -14.42
CA TYR A 56 1.82 -3.21 -14.22
C TYR A 56 3.23 -3.44 -13.69
N ASP A 57 3.44 -4.40 -12.79
CA ASP A 57 4.73 -4.71 -12.16
C ASP A 57 5.45 -3.43 -11.69
N ASN A 58 4.72 -2.56 -10.99
CA ASN A 58 5.20 -1.25 -10.54
C ASN A 58 5.79 -0.36 -11.67
N GLY A 59 5.26 -0.48 -12.89
CA GLY A 59 5.71 0.24 -14.08
C GLY A 59 6.86 -0.44 -14.84
N GLU A 60 7.23 -1.66 -14.45
CA GLU A 60 8.24 -2.47 -15.15
C GLU A 60 7.65 -3.34 -16.27
N TYR A 61 6.34 -3.62 -16.23
CA TYR A 61 5.68 -4.30 -17.34
C TYR A 61 5.37 -3.35 -18.49
N TYR A 62 5.37 -3.86 -19.73
CA TYR A 62 5.12 -3.06 -20.92
C TYR A 62 3.73 -2.40 -20.84
N PRO A 63 3.57 -1.10 -21.20
CA PRO A 63 4.48 -0.20 -21.90
C PRO A 63 5.46 0.60 -21.02
N ASN A 64 5.60 0.21 -19.76
CA ASN A 64 6.43 0.82 -18.73
C ASN A 64 6.01 2.23 -18.28
N GLY A 65 6.46 2.57 -17.07
CA GLY A 65 6.39 3.92 -16.54
C GLY A 65 5.14 4.20 -15.69
N PRO A 66 5.00 5.43 -15.20
CA PRO A 66 4.02 5.78 -14.16
C PRO A 66 2.58 5.93 -14.67
N PHE A 67 2.35 5.96 -15.99
CA PHE A 67 1.06 6.40 -16.55
C PHE A 67 -0.09 5.39 -16.38
N GLY A 68 0.25 4.09 -16.26
CA GLY A 68 -0.70 3.03 -15.89
C GLY A 68 -0.93 2.92 -14.38
N SER A 69 -0.26 3.74 -13.55
CA SER A 69 -0.48 3.75 -12.11
C SER A 69 -1.93 4.10 -11.75
N MET A 70 -2.41 3.54 -10.63
CA MET A 70 -3.68 3.91 -9.99
C MET A 70 -3.75 5.40 -9.60
N LEU A 71 -2.63 6.11 -9.56
CA LEU A 71 -2.56 7.56 -9.30
C LEU A 71 -2.85 8.42 -10.55
N SER A 72 -2.83 7.83 -11.74
CA SER A 72 -3.05 8.54 -13.00
C SER A 72 -4.54 8.65 -13.32
N CYS A 73 -5.24 9.57 -12.67
CA CYS A 73 -6.71 9.63 -12.67
C CYS A 73 -7.35 10.61 -13.66
N GLY A 74 -6.59 11.18 -14.60
CA GLY A 74 -7.05 12.24 -15.49
C GLY A 74 -6.53 13.62 -15.07
N GLU A 75 -6.88 14.65 -15.83
CA GLU A 75 -6.52 16.04 -15.52
C GLU A 75 -7.61 17.03 -15.93
N GLY A 76 -7.54 18.24 -15.37
CA GLY A 76 -8.49 19.30 -15.71
C GLY A 76 -9.94 18.84 -15.58
N PRO A 77 -10.80 19.07 -16.60
CA PRO A 77 -12.19 18.59 -16.59
C PRO A 77 -12.34 17.07 -16.54
N GLY A 78 -11.35 16.31 -17.04
CA GLY A 78 -11.34 14.84 -17.07
C GLY A 78 -10.82 14.17 -15.81
N LEU A 79 -10.45 14.94 -14.77
CA LEU A 79 -10.00 14.38 -13.50
C LEU A 79 -11.09 13.49 -12.87
N GLY A 80 -10.73 12.24 -12.58
CA GLY A 80 -11.61 11.17 -12.11
C GLY A 80 -12.13 10.23 -13.21
N TYR A 81 -11.97 10.57 -14.49
CA TYR A 81 -12.50 9.79 -15.63
C TYR A 81 -11.48 8.85 -16.28
N SER A 82 -10.29 8.72 -15.70
CA SER A 82 -9.35 7.63 -15.97
C SER A 82 -9.19 6.77 -14.73
N VAL A 83 -9.49 5.47 -14.85
CA VAL A 83 -9.44 4.50 -13.75
C VAL A 83 -8.51 3.36 -14.12
N ASN A 84 -7.34 3.31 -13.49
CA ASN A 84 -6.39 2.22 -13.67
C ASN A 84 -6.49 1.23 -12.50
N ILE A 85 -6.57 -0.06 -12.84
CA ILE A 85 -6.45 -1.21 -11.93
C ILE A 85 -5.14 -1.92 -12.31
N PRO A 86 -4.00 -1.51 -11.73
CA PRO A 86 -2.69 -2.02 -12.10
C PRO A 86 -2.33 -3.26 -11.29
N TRP A 87 -2.37 -4.43 -11.89
CA TRP A 87 -1.94 -5.66 -11.22
C TRP A 87 -0.44 -5.59 -10.91
N PRO A 88 -0.04 -5.79 -9.64
CA PRO A 88 1.36 -5.63 -9.23
C PRO A 88 2.24 -6.79 -9.70
N GLU A 89 1.64 -7.91 -10.10
CA GLU A 89 2.32 -9.09 -10.61
C GLU A 89 1.40 -9.89 -11.56
N LYS A 90 1.99 -10.91 -12.17
CA LYS A 90 1.30 -11.90 -13.01
C LYS A 90 0.44 -12.88 -12.21
N GLY A 91 -0.29 -13.74 -12.90
CA GLY A 91 -1.03 -14.86 -12.29
C GLY A 91 -2.47 -14.51 -11.86
N MET A 92 -2.95 -13.31 -12.15
CA MET A 92 -4.31 -12.88 -11.85
C MET A 92 -5.33 -13.72 -12.63
N GLY A 93 -6.36 -14.22 -11.95
CA GLY A 93 -7.38 -15.10 -12.55
C GLY A 93 -8.79 -14.53 -12.51
N ASP A 94 -9.77 -15.40 -12.79
CA ASP A 94 -11.19 -15.05 -12.82
C ASP A 94 -11.67 -14.35 -11.55
N ALA A 95 -11.31 -14.87 -10.38
CA ALA A 95 -11.76 -14.32 -9.10
C ALA A 95 -11.25 -12.88 -8.88
N ASP A 96 -10.02 -12.60 -9.31
CA ASP A 96 -9.38 -11.29 -9.16
C ASP A 96 -10.05 -10.25 -10.08
N TYR A 97 -10.25 -10.61 -11.35
CA TYR A 97 -10.94 -9.75 -12.32
C TYR A 97 -12.39 -9.51 -11.93
N LEU A 98 -13.12 -10.55 -11.52
CA LEU A 98 -14.52 -10.40 -11.08
C LEU A 98 -14.62 -9.56 -9.79
N HIS A 99 -13.68 -9.70 -8.86
CA HIS A 99 -13.63 -8.86 -7.67
C HIS A 99 -13.41 -7.38 -8.03
N ALA A 100 -12.48 -7.08 -8.94
CA ALA A 100 -12.27 -5.73 -9.46
C ALA A 100 -13.52 -5.19 -10.18
N PHE A 101 -14.21 -6.03 -10.94
CA PHE A 101 -15.44 -5.64 -11.61
C PHE A 101 -16.56 -5.26 -10.64
N GLN A 102 -16.77 -6.08 -9.62
CA GLN A 102 -17.82 -5.86 -8.62
C GLN A 102 -17.52 -4.68 -7.70
N SER A 103 -16.24 -4.43 -7.40
CA SER A 103 -15.82 -3.42 -6.42
C SER A 103 -15.53 -2.05 -7.03
N ILE A 104 -15.06 -2.01 -8.28
CA ILE A 104 -14.62 -0.78 -8.96
C ILE A 104 -15.38 -0.56 -10.27
N VAL A 105 -15.25 -1.47 -11.23
CA VAL A 105 -15.70 -1.23 -12.62
C VAL A 105 -17.19 -0.97 -12.69
N MET A 106 -18.01 -1.88 -12.16
CA MET A 106 -19.47 -1.79 -12.24
C MET A 106 -20.04 -0.65 -11.38
N PRO A 107 -19.61 -0.43 -10.12
CA PRO A 107 -20.04 0.73 -9.34
C PRO A 107 -19.79 2.06 -10.07
N ILE A 108 -18.56 2.27 -10.56
CA ILE A 108 -18.19 3.48 -11.29
C ILE A 108 -18.99 3.60 -12.60
N ALA A 109 -19.08 2.53 -13.37
CA ALA A 109 -19.82 2.54 -14.64
C ALA A 109 -21.31 2.84 -14.45
N MET A 110 -21.94 2.33 -13.39
CA MET A 110 -23.33 2.64 -13.07
C MET A 110 -23.51 4.10 -12.64
N GLU A 111 -22.57 4.65 -11.85
CA GLU A 111 -22.59 6.07 -11.46
C GLU A 111 -22.37 7.00 -12.66
N PHE A 112 -21.48 6.63 -13.59
CA PHE A 112 -21.21 7.36 -14.82
C PHE A 112 -22.40 7.34 -15.81
N ALA A 113 -23.20 6.27 -15.78
CA ALA A 113 -24.35 6.06 -16.65
C ALA A 113 -24.03 6.28 -18.15
N PRO A 114 -23.15 5.44 -18.74
CA PRO A 114 -22.74 5.57 -20.14
C PRO A 114 -23.91 5.34 -21.09
N GLU A 115 -23.84 6.01 -22.24
CA GLU A 115 -24.77 5.87 -23.36
C GLU A 115 -24.27 4.87 -24.40
N LEU A 116 -23.00 4.48 -24.33
CA LEU A 116 -22.37 3.41 -25.10
C LEU A 116 -21.21 2.83 -24.29
N VAL A 117 -21.06 1.50 -24.34
CA VAL A 117 -19.89 0.81 -23.81
C VAL A 117 -19.07 0.25 -24.99
N ILE A 118 -17.77 0.49 -24.98
CA ILE A 118 -16.81 -0.12 -25.90
C ILE A 118 -15.80 -0.91 -25.08
N ILE A 119 -15.62 -2.18 -25.42
CA ILE A 119 -14.59 -3.03 -24.82
C ILE A 119 -13.39 -3.09 -25.78
N SER A 120 -12.24 -2.58 -25.34
CA SER A 120 -10.94 -2.92 -25.91
C SER A 120 -10.60 -4.35 -25.46
N ALA A 121 -10.89 -5.31 -26.33
CA ALA A 121 -10.92 -6.72 -25.98
C ALA A 121 -9.65 -7.44 -26.43
N GLY A 122 -8.58 -7.25 -25.65
CA GLY A 122 -7.40 -8.11 -25.69
C GLY A 122 -7.66 -9.43 -24.99
N PHE A 123 -7.10 -10.53 -25.52
CA PHE A 123 -7.18 -11.86 -24.92
C PHE A 123 -5.81 -12.39 -24.47
N ASP A 124 -4.87 -11.48 -24.19
CA ASP A 124 -3.54 -11.79 -23.65
C ASP A 124 -3.50 -11.87 -22.12
N ALA A 125 -4.56 -11.47 -21.41
CA ALA A 125 -4.75 -11.83 -20.00
C ALA A 125 -5.31 -13.25 -19.81
N ALA A 126 -5.60 -13.96 -20.90
CA ALA A 126 -6.23 -15.26 -20.86
C ALA A 126 -5.28 -16.36 -20.39
N ASP A 127 -5.84 -17.39 -19.77
CA ASP A 127 -5.07 -18.59 -19.42
C ASP A 127 -4.44 -19.23 -20.67
N GLY A 128 -3.12 -19.45 -20.60
CA GLY A 128 -2.32 -19.97 -21.70
C GLY A 128 -1.70 -18.93 -22.64
N ASP A 129 -1.79 -17.62 -22.33
CA ASP A 129 -0.99 -16.60 -23.00
C ASP A 129 0.38 -16.42 -22.32
N ASP A 130 1.46 -16.67 -23.05
CA ASP A 130 2.84 -16.63 -22.54
C ASP A 130 3.37 -15.21 -22.29
N LEU A 131 2.73 -14.17 -22.85
CA LEU A 131 3.18 -12.78 -22.65
C LEU A 131 2.50 -12.15 -21.45
N GLY A 132 1.18 -12.26 -21.34
CA GLY A 132 0.43 -11.67 -20.23
C GLY A 132 0.66 -12.39 -18.91
N GLU A 133 0.79 -13.73 -18.95
CA GLU A 133 0.97 -14.60 -17.79
C GLU A 133 -0.13 -14.44 -16.72
N CYS A 134 -1.34 -14.05 -17.12
CA CYS A 134 -2.55 -14.12 -16.30
C CYS A 134 -3.32 -15.42 -16.61
N HIS A 135 -4.39 -15.67 -15.86
CA HIS A 135 -5.17 -16.91 -15.91
C HIS A 135 -6.68 -16.64 -16.02
N VAL A 136 -7.08 -15.64 -16.81
CA VAL A 136 -8.51 -15.37 -17.06
C VAL A 136 -9.06 -16.44 -18.00
N SER A 137 -10.08 -17.16 -17.56
CA SER A 137 -10.71 -18.20 -18.36
C SER A 137 -11.71 -17.60 -19.36
N PRO A 138 -12.09 -18.34 -20.41
CA PRO A 138 -13.20 -17.96 -21.28
C PRO A 138 -14.51 -17.69 -20.51
N THR A 139 -14.73 -18.41 -19.40
CA THR A 139 -15.88 -18.16 -18.51
C THR A 139 -15.76 -16.82 -17.80
N GLY A 140 -14.57 -16.43 -17.33
CA GLY A 140 -14.30 -15.10 -16.78
C GLY A 140 -14.67 -13.99 -17.76
N TYR A 141 -14.20 -14.07 -19.01
CA TYR A 141 -14.57 -13.13 -20.07
C TYR A 141 -16.07 -13.08 -20.36
N ALA A 142 -16.77 -14.22 -20.34
CA ALA A 142 -18.22 -14.26 -20.50
C ALA A 142 -18.93 -13.49 -19.38
N HIS A 143 -18.54 -13.67 -18.12
CA HIS A 143 -19.13 -12.96 -16.98
C HIS A 143 -18.86 -11.45 -17.04
N MET A 144 -17.62 -11.05 -17.33
CA MET A 144 -17.26 -9.63 -17.50
C MET A 144 -18.10 -8.97 -18.60
N THR A 145 -18.23 -9.63 -19.76
CA THR A 145 -19.07 -9.17 -20.87
C THR A 145 -20.53 -9.04 -20.43
N HIS A 146 -21.05 -10.03 -19.68
CA HIS A 146 -22.43 -10.05 -19.24
C HIS A 146 -22.74 -8.87 -18.32
N MET A 147 -21.86 -8.57 -17.35
CA MET A 147 -22.03 -7.42 -16.46
C MET A 147 -22.11 -6.11 -17.24
N LEU A 148 -21.22 -5.91 -18.22
CA LEU A 148 -21.18 -4.69 -19.05
C LEU A 148 -22.39 -4.58 -19.99
N SER A 149 -22.93 -5.70 -20.46
CA SER A 149 -24.11 -5.72 -21.33
C SER A 149 -25.36 -5.16 -20.67
N GLY A 150 -25.40 -5.11 -19.33
CA GLY A 150 -26.49 -4.46 -18.57
C GLY A 150 -26.46 -2.93 -18.61
N LEU A 151 -25.36 -2.32 -19.08
CA LEU A 151 -25.20 -0.87 -19.17
C LEU A 151 -25.69 -0.32 -20.53
N ALA A 152 -25.83 1.00 -20.63
CA ALA A 152 -26.16 1.71 -21.88
C ALA A 152 -27.40 1.18 -22.63
N GLY A 153 -28.31 0.47 -21.94
CA GLY A 153 -29.44 -0.24 -22.56
C GLY A 153 -29.00 -1.31 -23.56
N GLY A 154 -27.89 -2.01 -23.30
CA GLY A 154 -27.36 -3.07 -24.16
C GLY A 154 -26.51 -2.59 -25.34
N LYS A 155 -26.27 -1.28 -25.48
CA LYS A 155 -25.39 -0.74 -26.52
C LYS A 155 -23.93 -1.02 -26.16
N LEU A 156 -23.43 -2.14 -26.68
CA LEU A 156 -22.09 -2.66 -26.42
C LEU A 156 -21.37 -2.92 -27.75
N VAL A 157 -20.12 -2.47 -27.85
CA VAL A 157 -19.21 -2.78 -28.95
C VAL A 157 -17.99 -3.49 -28.36
N VAL A 158 -17.56 -4.58 -29.00
CA VAL A 158 -16.34 -5.30 -28.62
C VAL A 158 -15.36 -5.21 -29.79
N ALA A 159 -14.20 -4.62 -29.54
CA ALA A 159 -13.14 -4.44 -30.52
C ALA A 159 -11.96 -5.35 -30.13
N LEU A 160 -11.57 -6.27 -31.01
CA LEU A 160 -10.42 -7.15 -30.77
C LEU A 160 -9.12 -6.33 -30.72
N GLU A 161 -8.30 -6.56 -29.70
CA GLU A 161 -6.98 -5.92 -29.51
C GLU A 161 -5.86 -6.99 -29.49
N GLY A 162 -5.18 -7.20 -28.35
CA GLY A 162 -4.12 -8.19 -28.17
C GLY A 162 -4.58 -9.63 -27.95
N GLY A 163 -3.62 -10.51 -27.67
CA GLY A 163 -3.78 -11.96 -27.58
C GLY A 163 -2.77 -12.67 -28.48
N TYR A 164 -2.00 -13.58 -27.89
CA TYR A 164 -0.87 -14.23 -28.56
C TYR A 164 -0.94 -15.76 -28.52
N SER A 165 -1.90 -16.32 -27.79
CA SER A 165 -2.29 -17.73 -27.84
C SER A 165 -3.55 -17.91 -28.70
N LEU A 166 -3.43 -18.60 -29.84
CA LEU A 166 -4.55 -18.78 -30.78
C LEU A 166 -5.72 -19.55 -30.16
N GLU A 167 -5.41 -20.56 -29.36
CA GLU A 167 -6.39 -21.35 -28.63
C GLU A 167 -7.12 -20.49 -27.60
N ALA A 168 -6.38 -19.70 -26.81
CA ALA A 168 -6.97 -18.81 -25.81
C ALA A 168 -7.84 -17.72 -26.44
N ILE A 169 -7.37 -17.07 -27.52
CA ILE A 169 -8.14 -16.09 -28.29
C ILE A 169 -9.42 -16.73 -28.82
N SER A 170 -9.33 -17.91 -29.44
CA SER A 170 -10.48 -18.57 -30.03
C SER A 170 -11.53 -18.94 -28.98
N ALA A 171 -11.11 -19.47 -27.83
CA ALA A 171 -12.03 -19.87 -26.77
C ALA A 171 -12.67 -18.65 -26.08
N SER A 172 -11.87 -17.64 -25.72
CA SER A 172 -12.33 -16.45 -25.02
C SER A 172 -13.20 -15.56 -25.90
N SER A 173 -12.84 -15.33 -27.16
CA SER A 173 -13.67 -14.55 -28.09
C SER A 173 -15.01 -15.24 -28.39
N LEU A 174 -15.04 -16.57 -28.48
CA LEU A 174 -16.29 -17.33 -28.61
C LEU A 174 -17.19 -17.14 -27.38
N ALA A 175 -16.61 -17.18 -26.17
CA ALA A 175 -17.36 -16.98 -24.94
C ALA A 175 -17.98 -15.57 -24.86
N VAL A 176 -17.23 -14.54 -25.25
CA VAL A 176 -17.73 -13.16 -25.37
C VAL A 176 -18.85 -13.08 -26.41
N ALA A 177 -18.66 -13.66 -27.59
CA ALA A 177 -19.66 -13.62 -28.66
C ALA A 177 -20.99 -14.28 -28.27
N LYS A 178 -20.94 -15.41 -27.56
CA LYS A 178 -22.14 -16.09 -27.03
C LYS A 178 -22.96 -15.17 -26.11
N VAL A 179 -22.30 -14.44 -25.22
CA VAL A 179 -22.97 -13.50 -24.31
C VAL A 179 -23.59 -12.33 -25.08
N ILE A 180 -22.90 -11.79 -26.09
CA ILE A 180 -23.45 -10.73 -26.94
C ILE A 180 -24.69 -11.21 -27.71
N LEU A 181 -24.74 -12.49 -28.08
CA LEU A 181 -25.91 -13.13 -28.71
C LEU A 181 -27.06 -13.40 -27.72
N GLY A 182 -26.86 -13.13 -26.42
CA GLY A 182 -27.86 -13.28 -25.37
C GLY A 182 -27.82 -14.63 -24.63
N GLU A 183 -26.80 -15.45 -24.85
CA GLU A 183 -26.59 -16.64 -24.03
C GLU A 183 -26.17 -16.25 -22.60
N ALA A 184 -26.66 -17.00 -21.61
CA ALA A 184 -26.20 -16.85 -20.24
C ALA A 184 -24.74 -17.33 -20.11
N PRO A 185 -23.89 -16.62 -19.35
CA PRO A 185 -22.52 -17.08 -19.12
C PRO A 185 -22.52 -18.42 -18.37
N PRO A 186 -21.50 -19.28 -18.57
CA PRO A 186 -21.38 -20.56 -17.86
C PRO A 186 -21.34 -20.38 -16.33
N VAL A 187 -21.68 -21.43 -15.58
CA VAL A 187 -21.61 -21.41 -14.11
C VAL A 187 -20.17 -21.25 -13.65
N LEU A 188 -19.94 -20.38 -12.66
CA LEU A 188 -18.67 -20.22 -11.97
C LEU A 188 -18.61 -21.20 -10.79
N GLU A 189 -17.51 -21.94 -10.69
CA GLU A 189 -17.20 -22.72 -9.49
C GLU A 189 -16.81 -21.80 -8.33
N PRO A 190 -16.89 -22.28 -7.06
CA PRO A 190 -16.41 -21.51 -5.92
C PRO A 190 -14.95 -21.09 -6.09
N MET A 191 -14.70 -19.79 -5.97
CA MET A 191 -13.39 -19.18 -6.15
C MET A 191 -13.18 -18.05 -5.16
N VAL A 192 -11.92 -17.71 -4.88
CA VAL A 192 -11.53 -16.67 -3.93
C VAL A 192 -10.47 -15.80 -4.60
N ALA A 193 -10.66 -14.48 -4.56
CA ALA A 193 -9.66 -13.54 -5.07
C ALA A 193 -8.40 -13.61 -4.19
N THR A 194 -7.25 -13.45 -4.82
CA THR A 194 -5.96 -13.45 -4.14
C THR A 194 -5.81 -12.26 -3.21
N GLU A 195 -5.02 -12.39 -2.14
CA GLU A 195 -4.75 -11.29 -1.21
C GLU A 195 -4.17 -10.07 -1.95
N ILE A 196 -3.29 -10.32 -2.92
CA ILE A 196 -2.64 -9.31 -3.74
C ILE A 196 -3.67 -8.55 -4.59
N ALA A 197 -4.61 -9.24 -5.23
CA ALA A 197 -5.67 -8.58 -5.99
C ALA A 197 -6.61 -7.79 -5.08
N THR A 198 -7.03 -8.35 -3.94
CA THR A 198 -7.93 -7.65 -3.00
C THR A 198 -7.30 -6.40 -2.42
N GLU A 199 -6.01 -6.43 -2.08
CA GLU A 199 -5.25 -5.26 -1.63
C GLU A 199 -5.13 -4.22 -2.76
N THR A 200 -4.80 -4.65 -3.98
CA THR A 200 -4.70 -3.76 -5.14
C THR A 200 -6.04 -3.06 -5.40
N VAL A 201 -7.14 -3.80 -5.39
CA VAL A 201 -8.49 -3.27 -5.56
C VAL A 201 -8.86 -2.32 -4.43
N TRP A 202 -8.47 -2.60 -3.19
CA TRP A 202 -8.66 -1.71 -2.06
C TRP A 202 -7.89 -0.39 -2.21
N GLN A 203 -6.64 -0.43 -2.66
CA GLN A 203 -5.83 0.77 -2.92
C GLN A 203 -6.42 1.60 -4.07
N VAL A 204 -6.85 0.95 -5.15
CA VAL A 204 -7.57 1.62 -6.25
C VAL A 204 -8.85 2.25 -5.74
N ALA A 205 -9.62 1.55 -4.90
CA ALA A 205 -10.84 2.07 -4.30
C ALA A 205 -10.56 3.33 -3.48
N MET A 206 -9.50 3.35 -2.67
CA MET A 206 -9.10 4.56 -1.94
C MET A 206 -8.86 5.74 -2.89
N GLN A 207 -8.10 5.54 -3.97
CA GLN A 207 -7.83 6.63 -4.93
C GLN A 207 -9.09 7.09 -5.66
N GLN A 208 -9.91 6.14 -6.11
CA GLN A 208 -11.11 6.45 -6.90
C GLN A 208 -12.26 7.00 -6.06
N SER A 209 -12.31 6.68 -4.76
CA SER A 209 -13.34 7.20 -3.85
C SER A 209 -13.31 8.73 -3.69
N LYS A 210 -12.19 9.38 -4.07
CA LYS A 210 -12.05 10.84 -4.16
C LYS A 210 -12.94 11.45 -5.23
N PHE A 211 -13.25 10.68 -6.28
CA PHE A 211 -14.00 11.13 -7.46
C PHE A 211 -15.38 10.47 -7.55
N TRP A 212 -15.51 9.21 -7.12
CA TRP A 212 -16.70 8.38 -7.28
C TRP A 212 -17.37 8.05 -5.95
N LYS A 213 -18.67 8.35 -5.84
CA LYS A 213 -19.43 8.13 -4.59
C LYS A 213 -19.79 6.67 -4.36
N SER A 214 -19.91 5.89 -5.43
CA SER A 214 -20.24 4.47 -5.42
C SER A 214 -19.12 3.56 -4.92
N VAL A 215 -17.88 4.07 -4.84
CA VAL A 215 -16.69 3.28 -4.46
C VAL A 215 -16.42 3.35 -2.96
N THR A 216 -16.08 2.22 -2.35
CA THR A 216 -15.70 2.09 -0.94
C THR A 216 -14.41 1.25 -0.80
N PRO A 217 -13.52 1.53 0.17
CA PRO A 217 -13.63 2.51 1.25
C PRO A 217 -13.45 3.97 0.77
N LYS A 218 -13.82 4.93 1.63
CA LYS A 218 -13.59 6.36 1.37
C LYS A 218 -12.18 6.78 1.82
N ALA A 219 -11.49 7.55 0.97
CA ALA A 219 -10.25 8.20 1.35
C ALA A 219 -10.49 9.25 2.44
N CYS A 220 -9.67 9.20 3.49
CA CYS A 220 -9.73 10.11 4.63
C CYS A 220 -8.63 11.18 4.57
N GLU A 221 -8.34 11.70 3.37
CA GLU A 221 -7.35 12.77 3.24
C GLU A 221 -7.93 14.07 3.83
N PRO A 222 -7.13 14.82 4.63
CA PRO A 222 -7.56 16.12 5.10
C PRO A 222 -7.82 17.02 3.89
N ARG A 223 -8.92 17.77 3.95
CA ARG A 223 -9.20 18.77 2.92
C ARG A 223 -8.20 19.92 3.05
N ASP A 224 -7.86 20.54 1.92
CA ASP A 224 -6.92 21.67 1.87
C ASP A 224 -7.27 22.82 2.85
N ASP A 225 -8.56 23.01 3.17
CA ASP A 225 -9.04 24.06 4.08
C ASP A 225 -8.80 23.78 5.57
N ILE A 226 -8.57 22.51 5.94
CA ILE A 226 -8.32 22.09 7.33
C ILE A 226 -6.92 21.52 7.54
N GLU A 227 -6.10 21.42 6.49
CA GLU A 227 -4.76 20.83 6.56
C GLU A 227 -3.89 21.54 7.61
N GLU A 228 -3.91 22.89 7.65
CA GLU A 228 -3.11 23.70 8.59
C GLU A 228 -3.45 23.47 10.07
N ILE A 229 -4.69 23.06 10.36
CA ILE A 229 -5.16 22.79 11.73
C ILE A 229 -5.25 21.29 12.03
N SER A 230 -4.87 20.45 11.08
CA SER A 230 -4.88 19.00 11.22
C SER A 230 -3.59 18.49 11.86
N PHE A 231 -3.71 17.48 12.70
CA PHE A 231 -2.57 16.76 13.25
C PHE A 231 -2.65 15.31 12.78
N SER A 232 -1.53 14.76 12.35
CA SER A 232 -1.46 13.35 12.05
C SER A 232 -1.53 12.53 13.35
N ILE A 233 -2.17 11.36 13.30
CA ILE A 233 -2.20 10.45 14.46
C ILE A 233 -0.79 10.14 14.99
N PRO A 234 0.23 9.89 14.15
CA PRO A 234 1.61 9.74 14.61
C PRO A 234 2.16 10.92 15.43
N GLU A 235 1.83 12.16 15.09
CA GLU A 235 2.26 13.34 15.86
C GLU A 235 1.62 13.39 17.24
N LEU A 236 0.32 13.08 17.33
CA LEU A 236 -0.38 12.97 18.61
C LEU A 236 0.21 11.87 19.49
N LEU A 237 0.52 10.71 18.90
CA LEU A 237 1.13 9.59 19.61
C LEU A 237 2.56 9.89 20.07
N LYS A 238 3.36 10.60 19.26
CA LYS A 238 4.70 11.11 19.65
C LYS A 238 4.61 12.01 20.88
N ALA A 239 3.73 13.00 20.85
CA ALA A 239 3.56 13.96 21.94
C ALA A 239 3.09 13.25 23.23
N HIS A 240 2.10 12.35 23.12
CA HIS A 240 1.63 11.55 24.26
C HIS A 240 2.75 10.69 24.87
N ARG A 241 3.54 9.99 24.03
CA ARG A 241 4.64 9.14 24.51
C ARG A 241 5.71 9.98 25.21
N GLN A 242 6.13 11.09 24.61
CA GLN A 242 7.15 11.97 25.19
C GLN A 242 6.72 12.42 26.60
N GLU A 243 5.49 12.90 26.73
CA GLU A 243 4.96 13.36 28.01
C GLU A 243 4.83 12.22 29.03
N TYR A 244 4.40 11.03 28.59
CA TYR A 244 4.30 9.85 29.43
C TYR A 244 5.67 9.42 29.99
N LEU A 245 6.70 9.35 29.14
CA LEU A 245 8.05 8.94 29.52
C LEU A 245 8.72 9.97 30.45
N PHE A 246 8.51 11.27 30.19
CA PHE A 246 9.01 12.33 31.05
C PHE A 246 8.34 12.32 32.42
N ARG A 247 7.00 12.39 32.49
CA ARG A 247 6.28 12.51 33.77
C ARG A 247 6.27 11.25 34.61
N THR A 248 6.24 10.08 33.98
CA THR A 248 6.06 8.81 34.71
C THR A 248 7.39 8.15 35.03
N HIS A 249 8.42 8.37 34.20
CA HIS A 249 9.68 7.63 34.26
C HIS A 249 10.92 8.52 34.36
N ASP A 250 10.74 9.85 34.47
CA ASP A 250 11.81 10.86 34.54
C ASP A 250 12.84 10.74 33.41
N MET A 251 12.41 10.26 32.25
CA MET A 251 13.27 10.07 31.09
C MET A 251 13.49 11.39 30.36
N LEU A 252 14.71 11.57 29.87
CA LEU A 252 15.16 12.79 29.20
C LEU A 252 15.34 12.54 27.71
N GLN A 253 15.13 13.57 26.90
CA GLN A 253 15.34 13.49 25.47
C GLN A 253 16.84 13.50 25.12
N ILE A 254 17.21 12.69 24.14
CA ILE A 254 18.54 12.74 23.51
C ILE A 254 18.50 13.72 22.33
N PRO A 255 19.33 14.78 22.31
CA PRO A 255 19.44 15.68 21.17
C PRO A 255 20.30 15.06 20.06
N PHE A 256 19.93 15.33 18.80
CA PHE A 256 20.75 14.99 17.65
C PHE A 256 21.59 16.20 17.22
N VAL A 257 22.89 15.97 16.99
CA VAL A 257 23.79 17.03 16.47
C VAL A 257 23.59 17.24 14.96
N LYS A 258 23.19 16.19 14.23
CA LYS A 258 22.93 16.28 12.78
C LYS A 258 21.54 16.89 12.54
N PRO A 259 21.42 18.04 11.85
CA PRO A 259 20.14 18.70 11.62
C PRO A 259 19.11 17.80 10.91
N GLU A 260 19.54 17.01 9.93
CA GLU A 260 18.68 16.07 9.19
C GLU A 260 18.01 15.04 10.11
N LEU A 261 18.73 14.53 11.11
CA LEU A 261 18.19 13.56 12.06
C LEU A 261 17.32 14.24 13.12
N ASP A 262 17.68 15.46 13.54
CA ASP A 262 16.91 16.22 14.50
C ASP A 262 15.54 16.63 13.95
N GLU A 263 15.47 17.07 12.69
CA GLU A 263 14.20 17.41 12.04
C GLU A 263 13.25 16.19 11.99
N LEU A 264 13.78 15.01 11.62
CA LEU A 264 12.99 13.79 11.43
C LEU A 264 12.65 13.06 12.75
N TYR A 265 13.57 13.03 13.72
CA TYR A 265 13.49 12.20 14.92
C TYR A 265 13.58 12.97 16.24
N SER A 266 13.50 14.30 16.22
CA SER A 266 13.38 15.11 17.44
C SER A 266 12.26 14.60 18.34
N SER A 267 12.56 14.55 19.64
CA SER A 267 11.67 14.10 20.71
C SER A 267 11.26 12.62 20.66
N GLN A 268 11.86 11.82 19.77
CA GLN A 268 11.53 10.40 19.61
C GLN A 268 12.51 9.47 20.31
N VAL A 269 13.66 9.98 20.73
CA VAL A 269 14.68 9.23 21.47
C VAL A 269 14.79 9.77 22.88
N THR A 270 14.61 8.89 23.86
CA THR A 270 14.66 9.25 25.27
C THR A 270 15.46 8.23 26.08
N CYS A 271 16.07 8.66 27.16
CA CYS A 271 16.87 7.80 28.02
C CYS A 271 16.62 8.07 29.49
N THR A 272 16.99 7.11 30.35
CA THR A 272 17.07 7.33 31.78
C THR A 272 18.29 8.17 32.15
N GLN A 273 18.22 8.88 33.28
CA GLN A 273 19.29 9.79 33.73
C GLN A 273 20.61 9.06 34.05
N ASP A 274 20.53 7.77 34.35
CA ASP A 274 21.64 6.90 34.72
C ASP A 274 22.25 6.12 33.53
N ILE A 275 21.90 6.49 32.29
CA ILE A 275 22.37 5.80 31.07
C ILE A 275 23.89 5.63 31.00
N MET A 276 24.66 6.60 31.51
CA MET A 276 26.13 6.55 31.44
C MET A 276 26.78 5.71 32.54
N THR A 277 26.12 5.56 33.70
CA THR A 277 26.71 5.00 34.93
C THR A 277 26.15 3.62 35.31
N ASN A 278 25.00 3.24 34.77
CA ASN A 278 24.39 1.95 35.06
C ASN A 278 25.20 0.79 34.45
N GLN A 279 25.24 -0.34 35.16
CA GLN A 279 25.99 -1.53 34.72
C GLN A 279 25.27 -2.30 33.60
N ILE A 280 23.96 -2.14 33.47
CA ILE A 280 23.13 -2.80 32.45
C ILE A 280 22.32 -1.74 31.71
N LEU A 281 22.48 -1.71 30.38
CA LEU A 281 21.72 -0.86 29.48
C LEU A 281 20.77 -1.70 28.63
N VAL A 282 19.49 -1.33 28.62
CA VAL A 282 18.49 -1.87 27.70
C VAL A 282 18.24 -0.84 26.62
N VAL A 283 18.43 -1.22 25.35
CA VAL A 283 18.10 -0.40 24.19
C VAL A 283 16.85 -0.98 23.56
N PHE A 284 15.75 -0.24 23.62
CA PHE A 284 14.47 -0.63 23.04
C PHE A 284 14.22 0.17 21.78
N VAL A 285 14.21 -0.53 20.64
CA VAL A 285 14.02 0.04 19.30
C VAL A 285 12.68 -0.41 18.75
N HIS A 286 11.80 0.54 18.47
CA HIS A 286 10.42 0.25 18.13
C HIS A 286 9.79 1.35 17.27
N GLU A 287 8.55 1.12 16.85
CA GLU A 287 7.65 2.14 16.30
C GLU A 287 6.43 2.29 17.21
N PHE A 288 5.35 2.91 16.74
CA PHE A 288 4.11 2.90 17.51
C PHE A 288 3.52 1.49 17.62
N GLY A 289 2.85 1.22 18.74
CA GLY A 289 2.09 -0.01 18.93
C GLY A 289 0.92 -0.12 17.95
N ASN A 290 0.15 -1.21 18.06
CA ASN A 290 -0.97 -1.45 17.17
C ASN A 290 -2.13 -0.51 17.54
N LEU A 291 -2.45 0.45 16.66
CA LEU A 291 -3.67 1.23 16.74
C LEU A 291 -4.83 0.41 16.18
N ARG A 292 -5.78 0.06 17.04
CA ARG A 292 -7.05 -0.54 16.62
C ARG A 292 -8.06 0.59 16.49
N ALA A 293 -8.62 0.73 15.30
CA ALA A 293 -9.58 1.76 14.95
C ALA A 293 -10.87 1.10 14.50
N GLU A 294 -11.98 1.47 15.13
CA GLU A 294 -13.33 1.13 14.68
C GLU A 294 -13.99 2.42 14.17
N LEU A 295 -14.72 2.34 13.06
CA LEU A 295 -15.38 3.49 12.46
C LEU A 295 -16.87 3.47 12.81
N ASP A 296 -17.43 4.62 13.16
CA ASP A 296 -18.89 4.79 13.35
C ASP A 296 -19.65 4.52 12.04
N SER A 297 -19.04 4.87 10.90
CA SER A 297 -19.60 4.66 9.57
C SER A 297 -18.52 4.72 8.50
N ALA A 298 -18.60 3.82 7.52
CA ALA A 298 -17.73 3.81 6.34
C ALA A 298 -17.86 5.05 5.45
N LEU A 299 -18.94 5.84 5.61
CA LEU A 299 -19.18 7.05 4.82
C LEU A 299 -18.54 8.30 5.42
N THR A 300 -18.61 8.44 6.75
CA THR A 300 -18.05 9.61 7.46
C THR A 300 -16.62 9.38 7.90
N CYS A 301 -16.21 8.11 8.03
CA CYS A 301 -14.92 7.70 8.55
C CYS A 301 -14.59 8.28 9.93
N ASN A 302 -15.63 8.60 10.73
CA ASN A 302 -15.47 9.01 12.11
C ASN A 302 -15.05 7.80 12.95
N LEU A 303 -14.09 7.99 13.85
CA LEU A 303 -13.64 6.94 14.77
C LEU A 303 -14.63 6.78 15.92
N GLN A 304 -15.02 5.53 16.19
CA GLN A 304 -15.69 5.18 17.43
C GLN A 304 -14.66 5.21 18.57
N LEU A 305 -14.58 6.36 19.25
CA LEU A 305 -13.51 6.65 20.20
C LEU A 305 -13.45 5.67 21.39
N GLU A 306 -14.60 5.14 21.82
CA GLU A 306 -14.67 4.22 22.96
C GLU A 306 -14.11 2.83 22.62
N HIS A 307 -14.16 2.43 21.35
CA HIS A 307 -13.71 1.12 20.88
C HIS A 307 -12.38 1.17 20.14
N SER A 308 -11.89 2.38 19.83
CA SER A 308 -10.59 2.60 19.22
C SER A 308 -9.51 2.75 20.30
N TYR A 309 -8.47 1.93 20.27
CA TYR A 309 -7.44 1.92 21.30
C TYR A 309 -6.04 1.65 20.76
N LEU A 310 -5.05 2.23 21.42
CA LEU A 310 -3.64 1.95 21.18
C LEU A 310 -3.16 0.82 22.10
N VAL A 311 -2.69 -0.27 21.51
CA VAL A 311 -2.01 -1.33 22.25
C VAL A 311 -0.52 -0.97 22.40
N ASP A 312 -0.17 -0.36 23.53
CA ASP A 312 1.19 0.05 23.84
C ASP A 312 1.92 -0.97 24.74
N PHE A 313 2.59 -1.93 24.12
CA PHE A 313 3.37 -2.96 24.81
C PHE A 313 4.61 -2.40 25.53
N SER A 314 5.11 -1.23 25.14
CA SER A 314 6.31 -0.63 25.73
C SER A 314 6.15 -0.39 27.23
N LYS A 315 4.92 -0.09 27.71
CA LYS A 315 4.65 0.19 29.14
C LYS A 315 5.09 -0.95 30.06
N GLN A 316 4.91 -2.19 29.61
CA GLN A 316 5.28 -3.36 30.40
C GLN A 316 6.77 -3.61 30.40
N LEU A 317 7.42 -3.40 29.25
CA LEU A 317 8.88 -3.46 29.14
C LEU A 317 9.53 -2.41 30.03
N ILE A 318 9.09 -1.15 29.94
CA ILE A 318 9.61 -0.05 30.75
C ILE A 318 9.40 -0.35 32.24
N GLY A 319 8.22 -0.84 32.63
CA GLY A 319 7.94 -1.24 34.01
C GLY A 319 8.88 -2.35 34.51
N TRP A 320 9.18 -3.34 33.68
CA TRP A 320 10.15 -4.39 33.99
C TRP A 320 11.57 -3.85 34.14
N VAL A 321 12.04 -3.02 33.20
CA VAL A 321 13.37 -2.39 33.22
C VAL A 321 13.56 -1.58 34.50
N LYS A 322 12.57 -0.75 34.85
CA LYS A 322 12.58 0.08 36.06
C LYS A 322 12.58 -0.76 37.33
N LYS A 323 11.75 -1.81 37.41
CA LYS A 323 11.73 -2.73 38.55
C LYS A 323 13.06 -3.46 38.76
N ALA A 324 13.77 -3.74 37.67
CA ALA A 324 15.07 -4.38 37.70
C ALA A 324 16.23 -3.40 37.98
N GLY A 325 15.98 -2.08 37.89
CA GLY A 325 16.98 -1.03 38.12
C GLY A 325 18.00 -0.88 36.99
N TYR A 326 17.61 -1.21 35.75
CA TYR A 326 18.49 -1.04 34.58
C TYR A 326 18.30 0.33 33.91
N ALA A 327 19.31 0.79 33.18
CA ALA A 327 19.16 1.95 32.32
C ALA A 327 18.37 1.59 31.06
N LEU A 328 17.56 2.54 30.57
CA LEU A 328 16.76 2.38 29.36
C LEU A 328 17.10 3.47 28.35
N LEU A 329 17.31 3.06 27.11
CA LEU A 329 17.32 3.89 25.91
C LEU A 329 16.12 3.50 25.05
N ASP A 330 15.14 4.39 24.95
CA ASP A 330 13.90 4.22 24.17
C ASP A 330 14.05 4.94 22.84
N VAL A 331 13.94 4.20 21.73
CA VAL A 331 14.16 4.69 20.37
C VAL A 331 12.93 4.41 19.52
N ASN A 332 12.12 5.45 19.27
CA ASN A 332 11.03 5.38 18.30
C ASN A 332 11.54 5.77 16.90
N LEU A 333 11.45 4.84 15.94
CA LEU A 333 11.95 5.00 14.57
C LEU A 333 10.86 5.39 13.56
N PHE A 334 9.67 5.82 13.99
CA PHE A 334 8.66 6.30 13.06
C PHE A 334 9.00 7.74 12.56
N PRO A 335 9.39 7.96 11.29
CA PRO A 335 9.84 9.27 10.82
C PRO A 335 8.70 10.31 10.82
N LYS A 336 9.04 11.61 10.84
CA LYS A 336 8.07 12.66 10.48
C LYS A 336 7.92 12.70 8.96
N LEU A 337 6.93 11.95 8.45
CA LEU A 337 6.70 11.72 7.01
C LEU A 337 6.52 13.01 6.18
N SER A 338 5.97 14.08 6.77
CA SER A 338 5.80 15.40 6.13
C SER A 338 7.13 16.06 5.75
N LEU A 339 8.23 15.68 6.41
CA LEU A 339 9.56 16.24 6.22
C LEU A 339 10.51 15.28 5.48
N VAL A 340 10.04 14.08 5.12
CA VAL A 340 10.83 13.16 4.28
C VAL A 340 10.95 13.79 2.89
N PRO A 341 12.17 14.08 2.39
CA PRO A 341 12.36 14.75 1.11
C PRO A 341 11.68 13.97 -0.03
N LYS A 342 10.63 14.55 -0.63
CA LYS A 342 10.05 14.01 -1.87
C LYS A 342 11.02 14.29 -3.03
N PRO A 343 11.23 13.35 -3.96
CA PRO A 343 12.27 13.48 -4.98
C PRO A 343 12.02 14.70 -5.89
N ARG A 344 13.05 15.52 -6.08
CA ARG A 344 13.08 16.60 -7.08
C ARG A 344 13.69 16.17 -8.41
N ASN A 345 14.37 15.01 -8.49
CA ASN A 345 15.06 14.53 -9.70
C ASN A 345 15.06 12.99 -9.79
N LYS A 346 14.97 12.47 -11.03
CA LYS A 346 14.79 11.04 -11.34
C LYS A 346 16.07 10.17 -11.23
N ASP A 347 17.25 10.77 -11.06
CA ASP A 347 18.54 10.06 -11.14
C ASP A 347 19.34 9.97 -9.82
N ALA A 348 18.82 10.49 -8.70
CA ALA A 348 19.49 10.34 -7.40
C ALA A 348 19.13 8.99 -6.77
N LYS A 349 20.12 8.18 -6.36
CA LYS A 349 19.87 7.00 -5.52
C LYS A 349 19.10 7.44 -4.27
N ASN A 350 17.87 6.96 -4.13
CA ASN A 350 16.99 7.24 -3.00
C ASN A 350 17.69 6.90 -1.68
N LYS A 351 17.64 7.83 -0.72
CA LYS A 351 17.67 7.45 0.69
C LYS A 351 16.24 7.20 1.13
N ASP A 352 15.89 5.95 1.38
CA ASP A 352 14.57 5.60 1.91
C ASP A 352 14.47 6.05 3.38
N ALA A 353 13.25 6.17 3.92
CA ALA A 353 13.03 6.38 5.36
C ALA A 353 13.81 5.37 6.23
N ARG A 354 14.03 4.16 5.70
CA ARG A 354 14.83 3.08 6.28
C ARG A 354 16.31 3.44 6.43
N ASP A 355 16.89 4.13 5.46
CA ASP A 355 18.30 4.55 5.52
C ASP A 355 18.51 5.56 6.64
N TYR A 356 17.55 6.46 6.85
CA TYR A 356 17.58 7.40 7.97
C TYR A 356 17.42 6.72 9.33
N ALA A 357 16.57 5.68 9.44
CA ALA A 357 16.41 4.91 10.67
C ALA A 357 17.70 4.17 11.07
N SER A 358 18.41 3.63 10.08
CA SER A 358 19.75 3.05 10.29
C SER A 358 20.77 4.09 10.72
N ASP A 359 20.78 5.27 10.09
CA ASP A 359 21.66 6.40 10.45
C ASP A 359 21.44 6.87 11.92
N VAL A 360 20.19 6.85 12.42
CA VAL A 360 19.87 7.14 13.83
C VAL A 360 20.50 6.11 14.76
N MET A 361 20.34 4.81 14.47
CA MET A 361 20.88 3.75 15.32
C MET A 361 22.40 3.79 15.40
N ILE A 362 23.06 4.05 14.27
CA ILE A 362 24.52 4.25 14.21
C ILE A 362 24.94 5.45 15.06
N TYR A 363 24.22 6.57 14.94
CA TYR A 363 24.50 7.76 15.73
C TYR A 363 24.39 7.49 17.23
N LEU A 364 23.32 6.82 17.67
CA LEU A 364 23.12 6.48 19.08
C LEU A 364 24.19 5.51 19.58
N TRP A 365 24.64 4.58 18.73
CA TRP A 365 25.72 3.67 19.06
C TRP A 365 27.04 4.41 19.33
N ASP A 366 27.47 5.22 18.36
CA ASP A 366 28.77 5.85 18.37
C ASP A 366 28.87 6.98 19.42
N ASN A 367 27.75 7.64 19.77
CA ASN A 367 27.76 8.81 20.66
C ASN A 367 27.25 8.55 22.08
N TYR A 368 26.48 7.46 22.30
CA TYR A 368 25.89 7.18 23.61
C TYR A 368 26.21 5.75 24.07
N ILE A 369 25.76 4.73 23.33
CA ILE A 369 25.81 3.33 23.79
C ILE A 369 27.25 2.84 24.01
N SER A 370 28.16 3.12 23.06
CA SER A 370 29.56 2.71 23.15
C SER A 370 30.30 3.37 24.32
N LEU A 371 29.91 4.61 24.68
CA LEU A 371 30.54 5.42 25.72
C LEU A 371 30.03 5.12 27.15
N THR A 372 29.01 4.27 27.30
CA THR A 372 28.48 3.89 28.62
C THR A 372 29.42 2.98 29.41
N GLU A 373 29.34 3.06 30.74
CA GLU A 373 30.01 2.12 31.67
C GLU A 373 29.32 0.74 31.75
N ALA A 374 28.26 0.52 30.95
CA ALA A 374 27.50 -0.72 30.96
C ALA A 374 28.37 -1.91 30.56
N ARG A 375 28.37 -2.94 31.43
CA ARG A 375 29.05 -4.21 31.18
C ARG A 375 28.25 -5.13 30.26
N GLN A 376 26.93 -4.96 30.25
CA GLN A 376 26.02 -5.72 29.42
C GLN A 376 25.02 -4.79 28.74
N VAL A 377 24.88 -4.94 27.43
CA VAL A 377 23.90 -4.21 26.61
C VAL A 377 22.87 -5.21 26.09
N VAL A 378 21.60 -4.94 26.37
CA VAL A 378 20.46 -5.74 25.90
C VAL A 378 19.77 -4.96 24.78
N LEU A 379 19.73 -5.52 23.59
CA LEU A 379 19.07 -4.91 22.42
C LEU A 379 17.73 -5.58 22.22
N ILE A 380 16.65 -4.80 22.23
CA ILE A 380 15.27 -5.27 22.05
C ILE A 380 14.67 -4.57 20.84
N GLY A 381 14.38 -5.33 19.79
CA GLY A 381 13.70 -4.84 18.60
C GLY A 381 12.23 -5.24 18.58
N HIS A 382 11.36 -4.31 18.19
CA HIS A 382 9.95 -4.59 17.89
C HIS A 382 9.57 -4.09 16.50
N GLY A 383 8.87 -4.93 15.73
CA GLY A 383 8.40 -4.59 14.38
C GLY A 383 9.57 -4.20 13.45
N PRO A 384 9.46 -3.08 12.70
CA PRO A 384 10.54 -2.58 11.85
C PRO A 384 11.85 -2.26 12.60
N GLY A 385 11.80 -2.05 13.91
CA GLY A 385 12.99 -1.88 14.75
C GLY A 385 13.93 -3.09 14.77
N CYS A 386 13.41 -4.30 14.52
CA CYS A 386 14.22 -5.52 14.43
C CYS A 386 15.25 -5.44 13.30
N GLN A 387 14.85 -4.99 12.10
CA GLN A 387 15.73 -4.91 10.95
C GLN A 387 16.84 -3.88 11.18
N ASN A 388 16.50 -2.70 11.71
CA ASN A 388 17.47 -1.65 12.01
C ASN A 388 18.54 -2.10 13.03
N LEU A 389 18.16 -2.94 14.00
CA LEU A 389 19.11 -3.54 14.93
C LEU A 389 20.05 -4.55 14.23
N MET A 390 19.52 -5.35 13.31
CA MET A 390 20.34 -6.28 12.53
C MET A 390 21.35 -5.52 11.64
N ASP A 391 20.90 -4.44 11.01
CA ASP A 391 21.76 -3.60 10.18
C ASP A 391 22.87 -2.92 11.00
N LEU A 392 22.55 -2.46 12.21
CA LEU A 392 23.53 -1.93 13.17
C LEU A 392 24.60 -2.97 13.52
N LEU A 393 24.19 -4.19 13.85
CA LEU A 393 25.11 -5.28 14.21
C LEU A 393 26.00 -5.71 13.04
N ASN A 394 25.47 -5.69 11.81
CA ASN A 394 26.28 -5.99 10.62
C ASN A 394 27.34 -4.91 10.36
N GLN A 395 27.07 -3.65 10.73
CA GLN A 395 27.96 -2.52 10.47
C GLN A 395 28.98 -2.25 11.59
N ARG A 396 28.80 -2.84 12.78
CA ARG A 396 29.68 -2.63 13.94
C ARG A 396 30.13 -3.98 14.51
N ASN A 397 31.42 -4.29 14.39
CA ASN A 397 32.03 -5.42 15.07
C ASN A 397 32.41 -5.02 16.51
N GLU A 398 31.84 -5.66 17.53
CA GLU A 398 31.95 -5.20 18.92
C GLU A 398 32.40 -6.29 19.92
N PRO A 399 33.16 -5.91 20.98
CA PRO A 399 33.68 -6.80 22.02
C PRO A 399 32.81 -6.88 23.31
N LYS A 400 31.76 -6.05 23.46
CA LYS A 400 30.86 -6.10 24.64
C LYS A 400 29.89 -7.30 24.53
N PRO A 401 29.53 -7.99 25.64
CA PRO A 401 28.54 -9.07 25.59
C PRO A 401 27.16 -8.47 25.29
N ILE A 402 26.70 -8.67 24.07
CA ILE A 402 25.39 -8.22 23.58
C ILE A 402 24.39 -9.36 23.73
N LEU A 403 23.28 -9.09 24.41
CA LEU A 403 22.11 -9.96 24.36
C LEU A 403 21.10 -9.35 23.39
N LEU A 404 20.93 -9.98 22.22
CA LEU A 404 19.97 -9.56 21.21
C LEU A 404 18.64 -10.31 21.40
N ILE A 405 17.53 -9.57 21.41
CA ILE A 405 16.18 -10.09 21.44
C ILE A 405 15.39 -9.41 20.31
N THR A 406 15.09 -10.15 19.25
CA THR A 406 14.33 -9.68 18.08
C THR A 406 13.10 -10.56 17.89
N LYS A 407 11.90 -10.10 18.24
CA LYS A 407 10.65 -10.85 18.00
C LYS A 407 9.42 -9.94 17.93
N SER A 408 8.46 -10.34 17.11
CA SER A 408 7.08 -9.85 17.10
C SER A 408 6.26 -10.63 18.13
N PHE A 409 6.11 -10.10 19.35
CA PHE A 409 5.37 -10.81 20.41
C PHE A 409 3.88 -10.41 20.43
N PRO A 410 2.95 -11.39 20.44
CA PRO A 410 1.54 -11.13 20.74
C PRO A 410 1.20 -11.17 22.25
N SER A 411 2.09 -11.66 23.14
CA SER A 411 1.78 -11.83 24.58
C SER A 411 2.94 -11.57 25.55
N ILE A 412 2.59 -11.16 26.77
CA ILE A 412 3.42 -10.76 27.91
C ILE A 412 4.17 -11.95 28.56
N CYS A 413 3.53 -13.12 28.58
CA CYS A 413 4.03 -14.29 29.31
C CYS A 413 5.24 -14.90 28.61
N ASP A 414 5.27 -14.89 27.29
CA ASP A 414 6.37 -15.47 26.52
C ASP A 414 7.65 -14.62 26.61
N PHE A 415 7.49 -13.29 26.64
CA PHE A 415 8.58 -12.31 26.76
C PHE A 415 9.31 -12.41 28.11
N ILE A 416 8.57 -12.38 29.23
CA ILE A 416 9.16 -12.40 30.58
C ILE A 416 9.77 -13.78 30.89
N THR A 417 9.13 -14.87 30.44
CA THR A 417 9.63 -16.24 30.66
C THR A 417 10.95 -16.48 29.90
N GLN A 418 11.09 -15.95 28.69
CA GLN A 418 12.34 -16.03 27.91
C GLN A 418 13.45 -15.13 28.47
N MET A 419 13.12 -13.95 29.01
CA MET A 419 14.11 -13.10 29.70
C MET A 419 14.66 -13.75 30.98
N ILE A 420 13.83 -14.48 31.72
CA ILE A 420 14.26 -15.28 32.88
C ILE A 420 15.15 -16.45 32.42
N ALA A 421 14.85 -17.06 31.27
CA ALA A 421 15.70 -18.10 30.67
C ALA A 421 17.03 -17.54 30.13
N ALA A 422 17.07 -16.33 29.57
CA ALA A 422 18.30 -15.73 29.06
C ALA A 422 19.35 -15.41 30.15
N LYS A 423 18.94 -15.30 31.43
CA LYS A 423 19.88 -15.25 32.58
C LYS A 423 20.78 -16.49 32.68
N SER A 424 20.47 -17.60 32.00
CA SER A 424 21.33 -18.79 31.94
C SER A 424 22.30 -18.82 30.74
N GLY A 425 22.46 -17.70 30.01
CA GLY A 425 23.58 -17.52 29.06
C GLY A 425 23.43 -18.22 27.71
N THR A 426 22.26 -18.16 27.08
CA THR A 426 22.07 -18.74 25.74
C THR A 426 21.40 -17.74 24.80
N LEU A 427 22.05 -17.47 23.65
CA LEU A 427 21.47 -16.81 22.49
C LEU A 427 20.25 -17.62 22.03
N VAL A 428 19.06 -17.01 22.00
CA VAL A 428 17.85 -17.65 21.47
C VAL A 428 17.52 -17.02 20.12
N ASN A 429 18.15 -17.53 19.06
CA ASN A 429 17.62 -17.38 17.70
C ASN A 429 16.46 -18.36 17.54
N GLY A 430 15.23 -17.84 17.48
CA GLY A 430 14.05 -18.63 17.13
C GLY A 430 13.34 -17.94 15.98
N ALA A 431 13.59 -18.40 14.76
CA ALA A 431 12.85 -18.02 13.57
C ALA A 431 11.43 -18.62 13.62
N SER A 432 10.43 -17.75 13.51
CA SER A 432 9.12 -18.05 12.93
C SER A 432 8.44 -16.73 12.60
#